data_AF-A0A352VHC2-F1
#
_entry.id   AF-A0A352VHC2-F1
#
_cell.length_a   1.000
_cell.length_b   1.000
_cell.length_c   1.000
_cell.angle_alpha   90.00
_cell.angle_beta   90.00
_cell.angle_gamma   90.00
#
_symmetry.space_group_name_H-M   'P 1'
#
loop_
_entity.id
_entity.type
_entity.pdbx_description
1 polymer ?
#
loop_
_entity_poly.entity_id
_entity_poly.type
_entity_poly.pdbx_seq_one_letter_code
_entity_poly.pdbx_strand_id
1 'polypeptide(L)'
;MAVVNGETRSSLVTFPADGRIPELTPEGKRRKHEYEKFRSQFNQYDHPELRPLAERCIVFYGSSSASVMGPPMTPTRGYNNNFTIVQNADYVLIRSEMIHDTRI
;
A
#
# COMPACT_ATOMS: atom_id res chain seq x y z
N MET A 1 13.19 -10.10 11.88
CA MET A 1 13.12 -10.34 10.42
C MET A 1 11.82 -11.08 10.13
N ALA A 2 11.23 -10.88 8.96
CA ALA A 2 10.01 -11.59 8.58
C ALA A 2 10.36 -12.99 8.09
N VAL A 3 9.50 -13.98 8.38
CA VAL A 3 9.60 -15.33 7.82
C VAL A 3 8.61 -15.42 6.67
N VAL A 4 9.10 -15.68 5.45
CA VAL A 4 8.29 -15.79 4.24
C VAL A 4 8.58 -17.15 3.61
N ASN A 5 7.56 -17.99 3.43
CA ASN A 5 7.70 -19.36 2.93
C ASN A 5 8.75 -20.21 3.70
N GLY A 6 8.86 -20.01 5.01
CA GLY A 6 9.81 -20.74 5.87
C GLY A 6 11.23 -20.17 5.90
N GLU A 7 11.53 -19.14 5.10
CA GLU A 7 12.85 -18.48 5.08
C GLU A 7 12.81 -17.14 5.82
N THR A 8 13.82 -16.88 6.64
CA THR A 8 14.02 -15.57 7.27
C THR A 8 14.54 -14.57 6.25
N ARG A 9 13.74 -13.54 5.92
CA ARG A 9 14.07 -12.52 4.90
C ARG A 9 14.09 -11.10 5.45
N SER A 10 14.90 -10.26 4.81
CA SER A 10 14.93 -8.80 5.02
C SER A 10 13.96 -8.05 4.09
N SER A 11 13.50 -8.67 3.00
CA SER A 11 12.49 -8.14 2.07
C SER A 11 11.24 -9.02 2.06
N LEU A 12 10.07 -8.41 1.88
CA LEU A 12 8.79 -9.11 1.67
C LEU A 12 8.56 -9.46 0.19
N VAL A 13 9.33 -8.89 -0.73
CA VAL A 13 9.25 -9.24 -2.15
C VAL A 13 9.88 -10.62 -2.35
N THR A 14 9.10 -11.57 -2.86
CA THR A 14 9.55 -12.94 -3.10
C THR A 14 9.95 -13.22 -4.54
N PHE A 15 9.43 -12.44 -5.48
CA PHE A 15 9.79 -12.47 -6.88
C PHE A 15 10.02 -11.03 -7.39
N PRO A 16 11.20 -10.72 -7.93
CA PRO A 16 12.33 -11.62 -8.21
C PRO A 16 13.06 -12.05 -6.93
N ALA A 17 13.90 -13.08 -7.03
CA ALA A 17 14.56 -13.69 -5.86
C ALA A 17 15.53 -12.73 -5.13
N ASP A 18 15.97 -11.66 -5.80
CA ASP A 18 16.81 -10.61 -5.21
C ASP A 18 16.06 -9.69 -4.24
N GLY A 19 14.74 -9.89 -4.08
CA GLY A 19 13.90 -9.14 -3.15
C GLY A 19 13.65 -7.69 -3.55
N ARG A 20 13.93 -7.31 -4.81
CA ARG A 20 13.70 -5.97 -5.35
C ARG A 20 12.36 -5.90 -6.07
N ILE A 21 11.75 -4.71 -6.08
CA ILE A 21 10.53 -4.49 -6.87
C ILE A 21 10.89 -4.69 -8.36
N PRO A 22 10.16 -5.54 -9.12
CA PRO A 22 10.41 -5.72 -10.54
C PRO A 22 10.33 -4.41 -11.33
N GLU A 23 11.00 -4.39 -12.49
CA GLU A 23 10.84 -3.32 -13.46
C GLU A 23 9.36 -3.14 -13.84
N LEU A 24 8.92 -1.88 -13.95
CA LEU A 24 7.57 -1.57 -14.39
C LEU A 24 7.36 -2.01 -15.85
N THR A 25 6.13 -2.44 -16.16
CA THR A 25 5.71 -2.67 -17.53
C THR A 25 5.84 -1.38 -18.36
N PRO A 26 5.89 -1.45 -19.71
CA PRO A 26 5.92 -0.25 -20.54
C PRO A 26 4.79 0.75 -20.23
N GLU A 27 3.58 0.23 -19.98
CA GLU A 27 2.43 1.02 -19.55
C GLU A 27 2.63 1.64 -18.16
N GLY A 28 3.21 0.90 -17.22
CA GLY A 28 3.57 1.42 -15.89
C GLY A 28 4.60 2.55 -15.98
N LYS A 29 5.61 2.41 -16.85
CA LYS A 29 6.61 3.46 -17.12
C LYS A 29 5.96 4.70 -17.74
N ARG A 30 5.05 4.52 -18.71
CA ARG A 30 4.28 5.63 -19.32
C ARG A 30 3.48 6.40 -18.29
N ARG A 31 2.66 5.72 -17.48
CA ARG A 31 1.86 6.33 -16.42
C ARG A 31 2.69 7.09 -15.40
N LYS A 32 3.83 6.52 -14.99
CA LYS A 32 4.76 7.17 -14.06
C LYS A 32 5.33 8.45 -14.67
N HIS A 33 5.80 8.40 -15.91
CA HIS A 33 6.35 9.57 -16.61
C HIS A 33 5.30 10.68 -16.82
N GLU A 34 4.06 10.32 -17.17
CA GLU A 34 2.95 11.28 -17.27
C GLU A 34 2.66 11.98 -15.94
N TYR A 35 2.64 11.21 -14.86
CA TYR A 35 2.48 11.76 -13.51
C TYR A 35 3.66 12.68 -13.14
N GLU A 36 4.91 12.29 -13.40
CA GLU A 36 6.10 13.12 -13.15
C GLU A 36 6.05 14.44 -13.93
N LYS A 37 5.70 14.39 -15.22
CA LYS A 37 5.54 15.57 -16.09
C LYS A 37 4.42 16.49 -15.62
N PHE A 38 3.33 15.92 -15.10
CA PHE A 38 2.25 16.71 -14.49
C PHE A 38 2.74 17.43 -13.22
N ARG A 39 3.39 16.69 -12.31
CA ARG A 39 3.89 17.22 -11.04
C ARG A 39 4.95 18.31 -11.21
N SER A 40 5.81 18.21 -12.22
CA SER A 40 6.92 19.14 -12.44
C SER A 40 6.48 20.57 -12.78
N GLN A 41 5.19 20.79 -13.03
CA GLN A 41 4.62 22.11 -13.31
C GLN A 41 4.37 22.95 -12.05
N PHE A 42 4.51 22.36 -10.86
CA PHE A 42 4.08 22.95 -9.59
C PHE A 42 5.13 22.76 -8.49
N ASN A 43 5.07 23.62 -7.47
CA ASN A 43 5.83 23.42 -6.23
C ASN A 43 5.17 22.38 -5.31
N GLN A 44 5.87 22.01 -4.23
CA GLN A 44 5.32 21.12 -3.22
C GLN A 44 4.04 21.71 -2.64
N TYR A 45 2.93 20.97 -2.75
CA TYR A 45 1.59 21.35 -2.28
C TYR A 45 0.88 22.49 -3.05
N ASP A 46 1.39 22.90 -4.20
CA ASP A 46 0.89 24.04 -5.00
C ASP A 46 -0.25 23.64 -5.97
N HIS A 47 -0.71 22.39 -5.91
CA HIS A 47 -1.86 21.91 -6.67
C HIS A 47 -2.63 20.85 -5.86
N PRO A 48 -3.98 20.82 -5.90
CA PRO A 48 -4.79 19.91 -5.08
C PRO A 48 -4.43 18.43 -5.29
N GLU A 49 -4.08 18.03 -6.51
CA GLU A 49 -3.67 16.66 -6.80
C GLU A 49 -2.28 16.28 -6.24
N LEU A 50 -1.48 17.28 -5.84
CA LEU A 50 -0.17 17.07 -5.22
C LEU A 50 -0.23 16.94 -3.71
N ARG A 51 -1.38 17.27 -3.10
CA ARG A 51 -1.60 17.05 -1.67
C ARG A 51 -1.57 15.54 -1.39
N PRO A 52 -0.93 15.10 -0.30
CA PRO A 52 -0.94 13.71 0.15
C PRO A 52 -2.36 13.14 0.20
N LEU A 53 -2.52 11.86 -0.11
CA LEU A 53 -3.83 11.21 -0.15
C LEU A 53 -4.60 11.28 1.18
N ALA A 54 -3.86 11.29 2.29
CA ALA A 54 -4.41 11.45 3.65
C ALA A 54 -5.07 12.81 3.86
N GLU A 55 -4.47 13.88 3.34
CA GLU A 55 -5.03 15.24 3.42
C GLU A 55 -6.20 15.43 2.46
N ARG A 56 -6.25 14.64 1.38
CA ARG A 56 -7.36 14.62 0.43
C ARG A 56 -8.52 13.72 0.87
N CYS A 57 -8.42 13.07 2.04
CA CYS A 57 -9.39 12.09 2.55
C CYS A 57 -9.69 10.94 1.57
N ILE A 58 -8.79 10.65 0.61
CA ILE A 58 -8.97 9.55 -0.35
C ILE A 58 -8.60 8.23 0.33
N VAL A 59 -7.47 8.23 1.04
CA VAL A 59 -7.03 7.11 1.86
C VAL A 59 -6.25 7.64 3.06
N PHE A 60 -6.44 7.06 4.25
CA PHE A 60 -5.81 7.55 5.47
C PHE A 60 -4.31 7.23 5.57
N TYR A 61 -3.63 7.90 6.51
CA TYR A 61 -2.24 7.69 6.91
C TYR A 61 -1.88 6.20 6.91
N GLY A 62 -0.94 5.83 6.04
CA GLY A 62 -0.51 4.43 5.85
C GLY A 62 -1.11 3.71 4.64
N SER A 63 -1.88 4.38 3.78
CA SER A 63 -2.52 3.74 2.62
C SER A 63 -1.78 3.92 1.28
N SER A 64 -0.51 4.31 1.28
CA SER A 64 0.30 4.39 0.07
C SER A 64 1.65 3.67 0.19
N SER A 65 2.03 3.04 -0.92
CA SER A 65 3.05 2.00 -1.18
C SER A 65 2.98 0.71 -0.35
N ALA A 66 2.27 0.72 0.77
CA ALA A 66 2.20 -0.39 1.69
C ALA A 66 0.96 -0.16 2.57
N SER A 67 -0.24 -0.46 2.05
CA SER A 67 -1.48 -0.18 2.76
C SER A 67 -1.48 -0.90 4.11
N VAL A 68 -1.84 -0.23 5.19
CA VAL A 68 -2.10 -0.88 6.48
C VAL A 68 -3.46 -1.59 6.48
N MET A 69 -4.35 -1.16 5.59
CA MET A 69 -5.80 -1.30 5.78
C MET A 69 -6.51 -2.01 4.61
N GLY A 70 -5.74 -2.60 3.70
CA GLY A 70 -6.28 -3.39 2.60
C GLY A 70 -5.18 -4.05 1.76
N PRO A 71 -5.52 -4.98 0.87
CA PRO A 71 -4.53 -5.69 0.06
C PRO A 71 -3.74 -4.74 -0.87
N PRO A 72 -2.40 -4.86 -0.96
CA PRO A 72 -1.54 -5.65 -0.08
C PRO A 72 -1.38 -4.98 1.29
N MET A 73 -1.77 -5.70 2.34
CA MET A 73 -1.57 -5.27 3.72
C MET A 73 -0.10 -5.36 4.06
N THR A 74 0.46 -4.33 4.68
CA THR A 74 1.88 -4.31 5.04
C THR A 74 2.08 -4.09 6.53
N PRO A 75 3.18 -4.62 7.12
CA PRO A 75 3.37 -4.55 8.56
C PRO A 75 3.63 -3.12 9.03
N THR A 76 2.88 -2.61 10.01
CA THR A 76 3.08 -1.22 10.52
C THR A 76 4.11 -1.09 11.64
N ARG A 77 5.05 -2.03 11.74
CA ARG A 77 6.07 -2.05 12.79
C ARG A 77 5.49 -2.05 14.22
N GLY A 78 4.27 -2.55 14.43
CA GLY A 78 3.73 -2.86 15.76
C GLY A 78 2.61 -1.95 16.29
N TYR A 79 2.16 -0.92 15.55
CA TYR A 79 1.10 0.00 16.02
C TYR A 79 -0.24 -0.21 15.29
N ASN A 80 -1.34 -0.40 16.04
CA ASN A 80 -2.71 -0.62 15.51
C ASN A 80 -2.79 -1.70 14.42
N ASN A 81 -2.19 -2.88 14.68
CA ASN A 81 -2.10 -3.99 13.72
C ASN A 81 -3.12 -5.11 13.96
N ASN A 82 -4.09 -4.93 14.86
CA ASN A 82 -5.05 -6.00 15.06
C ASN A 82 -6.02 -6.07 13.88
N PHE A 83 -6.25 -7.28 13.40
CA PHE A 83 -7.26 -7.56 12.38
C PHE A 83 -8.31 -8.50 12.95
N THR A 84 -9.57 -8.21 12.69
CA THR A 84 -10.67 -9.14 12.92
C THR A 84 -11.12 -9.70 11.58
N ILE A 85 -11.05 -11.02 11.44
CA ILE A 85 -11.51 -11.74 10.25
C ILE A 85 -12.82 -12.43 10.60
N VAL A 86 -13.87 -12.14 9.85
CA VAL A 86 -15.20 -12.76 9.98
C VAL A 86 -15.58 -13.32 8.62
N GLN A 87 -16.03 -14.57 8.54
CA GLN A 87 -16.36 -15.20 7.25
C GLN A 87 -17.66 -15.99 7.34
N ASN A 88 -18.37 -16.07 6.22
CA ASN A 88 -19.45 -17.02 5.99
C ASN A 88 -19.16 -17.82 4.70
N ALA A 89 -20.17 -18.52 4.14
CA ALA A 89 -19.98 -19.31 2.93
C ALA A 89 -19.67 -18.48 1.67
N ASP A 90 -20.05 -17.19 1.67
CA ASP A 90 -20.05 -16.34 0.47
C ASP A 90 -19.03 -15.19 0.55
N TYR A 91 -18.63 -14.80 1.77
CA TYR A 91 -17.89 -13.56 2.02
C TYR A 91 -16.84 -13.72 3.11
N VAL A 92 -15.74 -12.96 2.95
CA VAL A 92 -14.68 -12.83 3.95
C VAL A 92 -14.52 -11.35 4.28
N LEU A 93 -14.91 -10.99 5.49
CA LEU A 93 -14.74 -9.66 6.02
C LEU A 93 -13.38 -9.53 6.73
N ILE A 94 -12.61 -8.51 6.36
CA ILE A 94 -11.36 -8.13 7.00
C ILE A 94 -11.55 -6.74 7.60
N ARG A 95 -11.49 -6.65 8.93
CA ARG A 95 -11.57 -5.39 9.67
C ARG A 95 -10.22 -5.05 10.28
N SER A 96 -9.67 -3.88 9.94
CA SER A 96 -8.46 -3.33 10.57
C SER A 96 -8.85 -2.55 11.83
N GLU A 97 -8.08 -2.70 12.92
CA GLU A 97 -8.19 -1.87 14.12
C GLU A 97 -7.96 -0.38 13.78
N MET A 98 -6.98 -0.09 12.92
CA MET A 98 -6.70 1.28 12.49
C MET A 98 -7.93 1.82 11.75
N ILE A 99 -8.55 2.88 12.30
CA ILE A 99 -9.79 3.55 11.81
C ILE A 99 -11.03 2.65 11.71
N HIS A 100 -10.98 1.39 12.12
CA HIS A 100 -12.09 0.46 11.94
C HIS A 100 -12.50 0.24 10.47
N ASP A 101 -11.55 0.33 9.52
CA ASP A 101 -11.82 0.07 8.11
C ASP A 101 -12.18 -1.38 7.86
N THR A 102 -13.19 -1.60 7.02
CA THR A 102 -13.81 -2.91 6.81
C THR A 102 -13.92 -3.17 5.30
N ARG A 103 -13.36 -4.30 4.86
CA ARG A 103 -13.39 -4.78 3.47
C ARG A 103 -14.04 -6.16 3.42
N ILE A 104 -14.74 -6.48 2.33
CA ILE A 104 -15.39 -7.77 2.06
C ILE A 104 -14.83 -8.32 0.75
#